data_AF-A0A9X3PUH2-F1
#
_entry.id   AF-A0A9X3PUH2-F1
#
_cell.length_a   1.000
_cell.length_b   1.000
_cell.length_c   1.000
_cell.angle_alpha   90.00
_cell.angle_beta   90.00
_cell.angle_gamma   90.00
#
_symmetry.space_group_name_H-M   'P 1'
#
loop_
_entity.id
_entity.type
_entity.pdbx_description
1 polymer ?
#
loop_
_entity_poly.entity_id
_entity_poly.type
_entity_poly.pdbx_seq_one_letter_code
_entity_poly.pdbx_strand_id
1 'polypeptide(L)'
;MLSNKAFNENGHTLLTMITTKAHRPWPGDTEIEEDSIAGLHTSCIVRLKAFTLDSRLILNKVDSLSLAHRQNVVDQVHRYIL
;
A
#
# COMPACT_ATOMS: atom_id res chain seq x y z
N MET A 1 -4.83 -2.11 -1.26
CA MET A 1 -5.18 -3.43 -0.72
C MET A 1 -4.36 -4.47 -1.46
N LEU A 2 -3.69 -5.38 -0.76
CA LEU A 2 -2.78 -6.38 -1.36
C LEU A 2 -3.43 -7.75 -1.55
N SER A 3 -4.34 -8.13 -0.65
CA SER A 3 -5.06 -9.41 -0.73
C SER A 3 -6.17 -9.42 -1.79
N ASN A 4 -6.46 -10.61 -2.29
CA ASN A 4 -7.60 -10.87 -3.17
C ASN A 4 -8.94 -10.86 -2.40
N LYS A 5 -10.05 -10.84 -3.15
CA LYS A 5 -11.41 -10.78 -2.57
C LYS A 5 -11.72 -11.97 -1.66
N ALA A 6 -11.36 -13.18 -2.08
CA ALA A 6 -11.64 -14.41 -1.33
C ALA A 6 -10.99 -14.38 0.07
N PHE A 7 -9.76 -13.86 0.18
CA PHE A 7 -9.12 -13.65 1.47
C PHE A 7 -9.88 -12.61 2.31
N ASN A 8 -10.26 -11.48 1.71
CA ASN A 8 -10.94 -10.38 2.40
C ASN A 8 -12.31 -10.76 2.97
N GLU A 9 -13.02 -11.67 2.32
CA GLU A 9 -14.33 -12.19 2.76
C GLU A 9 -14.25 -12.97 4.08
N ASN A 10 -13.06 -13.39 4.52
CA ASN A 10 -12.83 -14.02 5.83
C ASN A 10 -12.74 -13.00 6.98
N GLY A 11 -13.00 -11.71 6.73
CA GLY A 11 -12.97 -10.66 7.74
C GLY A 11 -11.58 -10.08 8.03
N HIS A 12 -10.56 -10.48 7.28
CA HIS A 12 -9.20 -9.95 7.37
C HIS A 12 -8.68 -9.48 6.02
N THR A 13 -7.89 -8.41 6.01
CA THR A 13 -7.30 -7.84 4.80
C THR A 13 -5.78 -7.77 4.94
N LEU A 14 -5.03 -8.16 3.89
CA LEU A 14 -3.59 -7.93 3.81
C LEU A 14 -3.33 -6.51 3.30
N LEU A 15 -2.63 -5.74 4.11
CA LEU A 15 -2.30 -4.35 3.87
C LEU A 15 -0.79 -4.13 3.98
N THR A 16 -0.35 -2.97 3.53
CA THR A 16 1.01 -2.48 3.73
C THR A 16 0.96 -1.01 4.13
N MET A 17 2.01 -0.55 4.78
CA MET A 17 2.08 0.81 5.31
C MET A 17 2.30 1.84 4.18
N ILE A 18 1.61 2.98 4.28
CA ILE A 18 1.96 4.20 3.55
C ILE A 18 2.42 5.22 4.59
N THR A 19 3.54 5.91 4.33
CA THR A 19 4.06 6.97 5.19
C THR A 19 4.62 8.12 4.35
N THR A 20 4.88 9.27 4.96
CA THR A 20 5.50 10.41 4.26
C THR A 20 6.94 10.11 3.88
N LYS A 21 7.44 10.73 2.81
CA LYS A 21 8.82 10.53 2.31
C LYS A 21 9.92 11.03 3.28
N ALA A 22 9.56 11.61 4.42
CA ALA A 22 10.51 12.07 5.44
C ALA A 22 11.26 10.93 6.17
N HIS A 23 10.82 9.68 6.03
CA HIS A 23 11.49 8.54 6.65
C HIS A 23 12.73 8.09 5.86
N ARG A 24 13.72 7.53 6.57
CA ARG A 24 14.89 6.89 5.94
C ARG A 24 14.44 5.81 4.94
N PRO A 25 15.10 5.69 3.77
CA PRO A 25 14.77 4.65 2.79
C PRO A 25 14.87 3.25 3.39
N TRP A 26 13.92 2.39 3.02
CA TRP A 26 13.86 0.99 3.40
C TRP A 26 13.79 0.11 2.16
N PRO A 27 14.39 -1.10 2.16
CA PRO A 27 14.27 -2.03 1.04
C PRO A 27 12.81 -2.31 0.67
N GLY A 28 12.46 -2.08 -0.60
CA GLY A 28 11.10 -2.24 -1.09
C GLY A 28 10.16 -1.06 -0.84
N ASP A 29 10.67 0.09 -0.41
CA ASP A 29 9.91 1.34 -0.47
C ASP A 29 9.62 1.69 -1.94
N THR A 30 8.37 2.04 -2.24
CA THR A 30 7.92 2.55 -3.54
C THR A 30 7.37 3.95 -3.37
N GLU A 31 7.89 4.93 -4.12
CA GLU A 31 7.41 6.30 -4.05
C GLU A 31 6.02 6.47 -4.68
N ILE A 32 5.23 7.36 -4.08
CA ILE A 32 3.95 7.85 -4.59
C ILE A 32 4.06 9.38 -4.71
N GLU A 33 3.94 9.88 -5.93
CA GLU A 33 3.96 11.32 -6.20
C GLU A 33 2.61 11.98 -5.83
N GLU A 34 2.67 13.25 -5.42
CA GLU A 34 1.55 14.06 -4.91
C GLU A 34 0.33 14.07 -5.82
N ASP A 35 0.54 14.18 -7.14
CA ASP A 35 -0.54 14.35 -8.10
C ASP A 35 -1.24 13.04 -8.49
N SER A 36 -0.81 11.91 -7.93
CA SER A 36 -1.20 10.58 -8.42
C SER A 36 -2.40 9.94 -7.73
N ILE A 37 -2.85 10.48 -6.59
CA ILE A 37 -3.93 9.92 -5.78
C ILE A 37 -4.76 11.04 -5.15
N ALA A 38 -6.08 11.02 -5.32
CA ALA A 38 -6.95 11.99 -4.65
C ALA A 38 -6.83 11.84 -3.13
N GLY A 39 -6.53 12.93 -2.43
CA GLY A 39 -6.40 12.97 -0.97
C GLY A 39 -4.98 12.83 -0.42
N LEU A 40 -3.96 12.68 -1.27
CA LEU A 40 -2.55 12.79 -0.87
C LEU A 40 -2.02 14.17 -1.20
N HIS A 41 -1.89 15.04 -0.18
CA HIS A 41 -1.36 16.40 -0.33
C HIS A 41 0.16 16.50 -0.19
N THR A 42 0.84 15.36 -0.01
CA THR A 42 2.30 15.32 0.15
C THR A 42 2.86 14.01 -0.38
N SER A 43 4.11 14.06 -0.85
CA SER A 43 4.84 12.92 -1.40
C SER A 43 4.98 11.82 -0.36
N CYS A 44 4.49 10.64 -0.71
CA CYS A 44 4.45 9.49 0.19
C CYS A 44 5.26 8.33 -0.35
N ILE A 45 5.48 7.34 0.50
CA ILE A 45 6.10 6.06 0.17
C ILE A 45 5.18 4.94 0.63
N VAL A 46 4.96 3.95 -0.24
CA VAL A 46 4.49 2.63 0.16
C VAL A 46 5.69 1.88 0.72
N ARG A 47 5.64 1.55 2.00
CA ARG A 47 6.66 0.74 2.66
C ARG A 47 6.19 -0.70 2.73
N LEU A 48 7.02 -1.67 2.32
CA LEU A 48 6.78 -3.11 2.47
C LEU A 48 6.85 -3.59 3.93
N LYS A 49 5.96 -3.05 4.74
CA LYS A 49 5.62 -3.55 6.06
C LYS A 49 4.23 -4.16 5.95
N ALA A 50 4.19 -5.41 5.49
CA ALA A 50 2.95 -6.14 5.27
C ALA A 50 2.36 -6.64 6.60
N PHE A 51 1.05 -6.51 6.77
CA PHE A 51 0.32 -7.01 7.94
C PHE A 51 -1.12 -7.34 7.58
N THR A 52 -1.71 -8.27 8.33
CA THR A 52 -3.15 -8.53 8.29
C THR A 52 -3.87 -7.59 9.25
N LEU A 53 -5.00 -7.07 8.81
CA LEU A 53 -5.87 -6.22 9.63
C LEU A 53 -7.28 -6.80 9.63
N ASP A 54 -7.95 -6.78 10.78
CA ASP A 54 -9.39 -7.02 10.84
C ASP A 54 -10.11 -5.96 9.98
N SER A 55 -10.90 -6.41 9.01
CA SER A 55 -11.55 -5.53 8.03
C SER A 55 -12.50 -4.52 8.68
N ARG A 56 -12.98 -4.77 9.91
CA ARG A 56 -13.82 -3.84 10.68
C ARG A 56 -13.06 -2.60 11.18
N LEU A 57 -11.72 -2.66 11.21
CA LEU A 57 -10.86 -1.53 11.58
C LEU A 57 -10.57 -0.58 10.42
N ILE A 58 -11.04 -0.90 9.20
CA ILE A 58 -10.93 -0.02 8.04
C ILE A 58 -12.07 1.01 8.10
N LEU A 59 -11.71 2.26 8.40
CA LEU A 59 -12.70 3.33 8.59
C LEU A 59 -13.27 3.85 7.26
N ASN A 60 -12.40 4.03 6.27
CA ASN A 60 -12.75 4.55 4.95
C ASN A 60 -11.72 4.15 3.89
N LYS A 61 -12.14 4.23 2.63
CA LYS A 61 -11.24 4.19 1.48
C LYS A 61 -11.03 5.62 1.00
N VAL A 62 -9.78 6.05 0.93
CA VAL A 62 -9.41 7.39 0.43
C VAL A 62 -9.48 7.39 -1.10
N ASP A 63 -8.67 6.54 -1.75
CA ASP A 63 -8.67 6.37 -3.20
C ASP A 63 -7.92 5.06 -3.58
N SER A 64 -7.46 4.93 -4.82
CA SER A 64 -6.76 3.79 -5.38
C SER A 64 -5.45 4.25 -6.04
N LEU A 65 -4.39 3.44 -5.92
CA LEU A 65 -3.14 3.67 -6.64
C LEU A 65 -3.37 3.61 -8.16
N SER A 66 -2.70 4.53 -8.89
CA SER A 66 -2.54 4.48 -10.35
C SER A 66 -1.94 3.14 -10.78
N LEU A 67 -2.13 2.77 -12.06
CA LEU A 67 -1.62 1.50 -12.59
C LEU A 67 -0.10 1.37 -12.46
N ALA A 68 0.65 2.44 -12.77
CA ALA A 68 2.10 2.46 -12.68
C ALA A 68 2.59 2.25 -11.23
N HIS A 69 2.03 2.99 -10.27
CA HIS A 69 2.39 2.83 -8.86
C HIS A 69 2.00 1.46 -8.32
N ARG A 70 0.86 0.93 -8.75
CA ARG A 70 0.41 -0.41 -8.36
C ARG A 70 1.36 -1.49 -8.87
N GLN A 71 1.82 -1.39 -10.12
CA GLN A 71 2.78 -2.34 -10.68
C GLN A 71 4.11 -2.30 -9.92
N ASN A 72 4.65 -1.11 -9.62
CA ASN A 72 5.88 -0.99 -8.85
C ASN A 72 5.76 -1.65 -7.46
N VAL A 73 4.63 -1.48 -6.77
CA VAL A 73 4.38 -2.16 -5.49
C VAL A 73 4.35 -3.69 -5.67
N VAL A 74 3.68 -4.19 -6.71
CA VAL A 74 3.65 -5.63 -7.01
C VAL A 74 5.06 -6.16 -7.27
N ASP A 75 5.88 -5.45 -8.03
CA ASP A 75 7.26 -5.84 -8.32
C ASP A 75 8.12 -5.87 -7.05
N GLN A 76 7.95 -4.91 -6.13
CA GLN A 76 8.64 -4.95 -4.85
C GLN A 76 8.16 -6.13 -3.98
N VAL A 77 6.85 -6.41 -3.94
CA VAL A 77 6.31 -7.59 -3.22
C VAL A 77 6.94 -8.87 -3.77
N HIS A 78 6.95 -9.03 -5.10
CA HIS A 78 7.56 -10.19 -5.75
C HIS A 78 9.06 -10.29 -5.54
N ARG A 79 9.77 -9.18 -5.32
CA ARG A 79 11.22 -9.19 -5.08
C ARG A 79 11.59 -9.62 -3.66
N TYR A 80 10.78 -9.26 -2.68
CA TYR A 80 11.15 -9.37 -1.26
C TYR A 80 10.35 -10.41 -0.47
N ILE A 81 9.20 -10.87 -0.99
CA ILE A 81 8.28 -11.76 -0.26
C ILE A 81 8.06 -13.09 -1.00
N LEU A 82 8.21 -13.12 -2.33
CA LEU A 82 8.02 -14.29 -3.18
C LEU A 82 9.32 -14.64 -3.91
#